data_AF-A0A955IZF2-F1
#
_entry.id   AF-A0A955IZF2-F1
#
_cell.length_a   1.000
_cell.length_b   1.000
_cell.length_c   1.000
_cell.angle_alpha   90.00
_cell.angle_beta   90.00
_cell.angle_gamma   90.00
#
_symmetry.space_group_name_H-M   'P 1'
#
loop_
_entity.id
_entity.type
_entity.pdbx_description
1 polymer ?
#
loop_
_entity_poly.entity_id
_entity_poly.type
_entity_poly.pdbx_seq_one_letter_code
_entity_poly.pdbx_strand_id
1 'polypeptide(L)'
;MSRLTLAVAAACAALYVSHARAAEPEGAAASKAPVNEMCPIGKEPIVETAGTVDYKGKTIGLCCPGCGEQFLAWEESRKDEFVMLAAAHKEPGQEQHGDKPQNDKPWGDPFTLDTCPVSGEKLGEMGEPVVKEYDGREVRLCCSGCIKKFEADKDRYWKEIDERIIKDQRRFYPTDKCLVTGEPLVENGEDIATEMVYGNRLIRLCCKMCVRKFKADPETFIKALDEATIEAQRKDYPLTDCVVGGGALGSMGDPVEMVVAGRLIRLCCDGCEPKIKSDPLKYITMVDAAWNERGRFMPEHNDAHGRDHADHDGHDR
;
A
#
# COMPACT_ATOMS: atom_id res chain seq x y z
N MET A 1 29.52 78.38 30.35
CA MET A 1 29.53 76.90 30.25
C MET A 1 28.27 76.45 29.53
N SER A 2 28.26 75.24 28.94
CA SER A 2 27.11 74.53 28.33
C SER A 2 26.67 74.96 26.90
N ARG A 3 26.80 74.00 25.95
CA ARG A 3 25.83 73.50 24.93
C ARG A 3 25.05 74.50 24.02
N LEU A 4 24.76 74.22 22.73
CA LEU A 4 25.12 73.12 21.80
C LEU A 4 25.07 73.59 20.31
N THR A 5 25.48 72.69 19.40
CA THR A 5 25.58 72.77 17.92
C THR A 5 24.38 73.27 17.09
N LEU A 6 24.67 73.95 15.97
CA LEU A 6 24.21 73.75 14.56
C LEU A 6 24.84 74.92 13.71
N ALA A 7 24.95 74.97 12.38
CA ALA A 7 24.95 74.01 11.25
C ALA A 7 25.66 74.72 10.06
N VAL A 8 26.14 73.99 9.03
CA VAL A 8 26.63 74.58 7.76
C VAL A 8 26.19 73.73 6.58
N ALA A 9 25.80 74.38 5.47
CA ALA A 9 25.53 73.77 4.17
C ALA A 9 26.18 74.58 3.04
N ALA A 10 26.52 73.93 1.93
CA ALA A 10 27.00 74.54 0.69
C ALA A 10 26.61 73.67 -0.51
N ALA A 11 26.35 74.25 -1.68
CA ALA A 11 25.87 73.52 -2.86
C ALA A 11 26.21 74.24 -4.18
N CYS A 12 26.34 73.44 -5.26
CA CYS A 12 26.39 73.83 -6.69
C CYS A 12 27.61 74.65 -7.17
N ALA A 13 28.06 74.63 -8.44
CA ALA A 13 28.02 73.69 -9.58
C ALA A 13 29.01 74.26 -10.68
N ALA A 14 29.18 73.81 -11.94
CA ALA A 14 28.57 72.77 -12.80
C ALA A 14 29.47 72.46 -14.03
N LEU A 15 29.21 71.34 -14.75
CA LEU A 15 29.51 71.09 -16.19
C LEU A 15 31.01 70.96 -16.63
N TYR A 16 31.40 70.35 -17.76
CA TYR A 16 30.67 69.88 -18.97
C TYR A 16 31.17 68.50 -19.50
N VAL A 17 30.23 67.57 -19.75
CA VAL A 17 30.14 66.49 -20.78
C VAL A 17 31.40 65.76 -21.32
N SER A 18 31.48 64.45 -21.06
CA SER A 18 31.40 63.37 -22.09
C SER A 18 31.79 61.99 -21.55
N HIS A 19 30.86 61.03 -21.52
CA HIS A 19 31.12 59.57 -21.56
C HIS A 19 29.83 58.87 -22.05
N ALA A 20 29.97 57.78 -22.81
CA ALA A 20 28.81 57.06 -23.37
C ALA A 20 28.08 56.22 -22.31
N ARG A 21 26.74 56.22 -22.32
CA ARG A 21 25.94 55.30 -21.52
C ARG A 21 26.00 53.91 -22.16
N ALA A 22 26.77 53.01 -21.58
CA ALA A 22 26.64 51.59 -21.87
C ALA A 22 25.20 51.14 -21.50
N ALA A 23 24.61 50.26 -22.30
CA ALA A 23 23.29 49.72 -21.98
C ALA A 23 23.38 48.86 -20.71
N GLU A 24 22.46 49.10 -19.78
CA GLU A 24 22.25 48.23 -18.62
C GLU A 24 21.68 46.88 -19.12
N PRO A 25 22.26 45.72 -18.76
CA PRO A 25 21.64 44.44 -19.06
C PRO A 25 20.40 44.26 -18.19
N GLU A 26 19.22 44.32 -18.81
CA GLU A 26 17.95 44.00 -18.17
C GLU A 26 17.90 42.53 -17.73
N GLY A 27 17.10 42.22 -16.70
CA GLY A 27 16.69 40.83 -16.45
C GLY A 27 17.40 40.08 -15.32
N ALA A 28 17.57 40.70 -14.14
CA ALA A 28 17.76 39.95 -12.90
C ALA A 28 16.45 39.25 -12.50
N ALA A 29 16.10 38.17 -13.21
CA ALA A 29 14.91 37.37 -12.94
C ALA A 29 15.06 36.63 -11.60
N ALA A 30 14.01 36.65 -10.77
CA ALA A 30 14.00 35.90 -9.52
C ALA A 30 14.04 34.40 -9.82
N SER A 31 15.13 33.73 -9.42
CA SER A 31 15.33 32.30 -9.60
C SER A 31 14.23 31.52 -8.87
N LYS A 32 13.47 30.72 -9.61
CA LYS A 32 12.57 29.73 -9.02
C LYS A 32 13.43 28.66 -8.33
N ALA A 33 12.92 28.10 -7.24
CA ALA A 33 13.55 26.92 -6.64
C ALA A 33 13.67 25.80 -7.70
N PRO A 34 14.75 25.01 -7.68
CA PRO A 34 14.89 23.86 -8.56
C PRO A 34 13.75 22.88 -8.34
N VAL A 35 13.30 22.22 -9.41
CA VAL A 35 12.19 21.24 -9.33
C VAL A 35 12.64 19.84 -8.92
N ASN A 36 13.94 19.66 -8.69
CA ASN A 36 14.60 18.42 -8.29
C ASN A 36 15.36 18.61 -6.97
N GLU A 37 15.38 17.54 -6.18
CA GLU A 37 16.22 17.38 -4.99
C GLU A 37 17.51 16.61 -5.34
N MET A 38 17.50 15.80 -6.42
CA MET A 38 18.60 14.95 -6.85
C MET A 38 19.21 15.41 -8.17
N CYS A 39 20.53 15.25 -8.29
CA CYS A 39 21.30 15.65 -9.45
C CYS A 39 21.08 14.67 -10.63
N PRO A 40 20.63 15.13 -11.82
CA PRO A 40 20.39 14.23 -12.96
C PRO A 40 21.64 13.45 -13.40
N ILE A 41 22.83 14.05 -13.26
CA ILE A 41 24.09 13.43 -13.66
C ILE A 41 24.65 12.49 -12.59
N GLY A 42 24.94 13.01 -11.39
CA GLY A 42 25.62 12.27 -10.33
C GLY A 42 24.71 11.38 -9.48
N LYS A 43 23.39 11.62 -9.48
CA LYS A 43 22.39 11.01 -8.58
C LYS A 43 22.62 11.27 -7.08
N GLU A 44 23.52 12.17 -6.75
CA GLU A 44 23.71 12.75 -5.42
C GLU A 44 22.72 13.92 -5.21
N PRO A 45 22.45 14.35 -3.96
CA PRO A 45 21.62 15.53 -3.70
C PRO A 45 22.18 16.77 -4.41
N ILE A 46 21.30 17.69 -4.82
CA ILE A 46 21.74 18.97 -5.38
C ILE A 46 22.44 19.84 -4.33
N VAL A 47 23.38 20.67 -4.75
CA VAL A 47 24.04 21.65 -3.90
C VAL A 47 23.99 23.03 -4.55
N GLU A 48 23.58 24.05 -3.79
CA GLU A 48 23.40 25.42 -4.31
C GLU A 48 24.67 25.97 -4.97
N THR A 49 25.84 25.55 -4.49
CA THR A 49 27.17 25.93 -5.00
C THR A 49 27.54 25.30 -6.36
N ALA A 50 26.80 24.31 -6.84
CA ALA A 50 27.02 23.70 -8.16
C ALA A 50 26.23 24.37 -9.29
N GLY A 51 25.27 25.24 -8.94
CA GLY A 51 24.43 25.99 -9.88
C GLY A 51 23.26 25.20 -10.47
N THR A 52 22.54 25.85 -11.38
CA THR A 52 21.31 25.35 -12.00
C THR A 52 21.34 25.49 -13.52
N VAL A 53 20.47 24.75 -14.20
CA VAL A 53 20.23 24.88 -15.65
C VAL A 53 18.73 24.89 -15.94
N ASP A 54 18.26 25.75 -16.85
CA ASP A 54 16.84 25.82 -17.21
C ASP A 54 16.50 24.92 -18.40
N TYR A 55 15.40 24.17 -18.29
CA TYR A 55 14.87 23.31 -19.35
C TYR A 55 13.33 23.38 -19.38
N LYS A 56 12.77 23.68 -20.55
CA LYS A 56 11.31 23.86 -20.78
C LYS A 56 10.60 24.73 -19.71
N GLY A 57 11.28 25.77 -19.21
CA GLY A 57 10.76 26.70 -18.19
C GLY A 57 10.77 26.16 -16.75
N LYS A 58 11.45 25.05 -16.50
CA LYS A 58 11.77 24.48 -15.19
C LYS A 58 13.25 24.66 -14.90
N THR A 59 13.59 25.06 -13.68
CA THR A 59 14.96 25.21 -13.21
C THR A 59 15.43 23.90 -12.59
N ILE A 60 16.60 23.40 -12.99
CA ILE A 60 17.16 22.09 -12.60
C ILE A 60 18.44 22.31 -11.81
N GLY A 61 18.49 21.83 -10.57
CA GLY A 61 19.68 21.86 -9.69
C GLY A 61 20.70 20.76 -10.03
N LEU A 62 21.95 20.99 -9.63
CA LEU A 62 23.09 20.13 -9.90
C LEU A 62 23.87 19.78 -8.63
N CYS A 63 24.69 18.73 -8.70
CA CYS A 63 25.61 18.29 -7.65
C CYS A 63 27.06 18.78 -7.89
N CYS A 64 27.46 18.92 -9.17
CA CYS A 64 28.80 19.33 -9.57
C CYS A 64 28.74 20.48 -10.60
N PRO A 65 29.61 21.52 -10.47
CA PRO A 65 29.77 22.55 -11.49
C PRO A 65 30.04 21.95 -12.88
N GLY A 66 29.39 22.48 -13.92
CA GLY A 66 29.54 22.03 -15.30
C GLY A 66 28.63 20.87 -15.73
N CYS A 67 27.97 20.15 -14.81
CA CYS A 67 27.05 19.06 -15.15
C CYS A 67 25.77 19.53 -15.90
N GLY A 68 25.49 20.83 -15.95
CA GLY A 68 24.34 21.38 -16.69
C GLY A 68 24.42 21.17 -18.20
N GLU A 69 25.62 21.27 -18.79
CA GLU A 69 25.83 20.98 -20.22
C GLU A 69 25.58 19.51 -20.52
N GLN A 70 26.03 18.61 -19.63
CA GLN A 70 25.81 17.18 -19.74
C GLN A 70 24.33 16.81 -19.64
N PHE A 71 23.55 17.51 -18.82
CA PHE A 71 22.10 17.34 -18.76
C PHE A 71 21.43 17.81 -20.05
N LEU A 72 21.79 19.00 -20.56
CA LEU A 72 21.24 19.51 -21.82
C LEU A 72 21.59 18.61 -23.02
N ALA A 73 22.74 17.95 -23.00
CA ALA A 73 23.22 17.01 -24.02
C ALA A 73 22.53 15.63 -24.00
N TRP A 74 21.64 15.34 -23.04
CA TRP A 74 20.80 14.14 -23.07
C TRP A 74 19.76 14.20 -24.20
N GLU A 75 19.25 13.03 -24.61
CA GLU A 75 18.07 12.92 -25.47
C GLU A 75 16.85 13.66 -24.89
N GLU A 76 15.98 14.21 -25.74
CA GLU A 76 14.86 15.05 -25.30
C GLU A 76 13.87 14.27 -24.43
N SER A 77 13.52 13.04 -24.81
CA SER A 77 12.65 12.15 -24.03
C SER A 77 13.18 11.88 -22.62
N ARG A 78 14.50 11.72 -22.47
CA ARG A 78 15.15 11.48 -21.17
C ARG A 78 15.16 12.72 -20.27
N LYS A 79 15.25 13.92 -20.86
CA LYS A 79 15.13 15.19 -20.13
C LYS A 79 13.68 15.42 -19.69
N ASP A 80 12.70 15.13 -20.56
CA ASP A 80 11.28 15.21 -20.23
C ASP A 80 10.89 14.21 -19.13
N GLU A 81 11.33 12.94 -19.23
CA GLU A 81 11.14 11.91 -18.21
C GLU A 81 11.71 12.36 -16.85
N PHE A 82 12.97 12.82 -16.83
CA PHE A 82 13.60 13.32 -15.61
C PHE A 82 12.81 14.49 -14.99
N VAL A 83 12.39 15.47 -15.79
CA VAL A 83 11.67 16.65 -15.28
C VAL A 83 10.24 16.33 -14.84
N MET A 84 9.59 15.32 -15.41
CA MET A 84 8.32 14.79 -14.90
C MET A 84 8.51 14.08 -13.55
N LEU A 85 9.55 13.25 -13.40
CA LEU A 85 9.85 12.56 -12.14
C LEU A 85 10.27 13.53 -11.02
N ALA A 86 11.09 14.53 -11.34
CA ALA A 86 11.49 15.60 -10.43
C ALA A 86 10.28 16.39 -9.92
N ALA A 87 9.42 16.88 -10.82
CA ALA A 87 8.21 17.60 -10.47
C ALA A 87 7.14 16.75 -9.74
N ALA A 88 7.38 15.44 -9.58
CA ALA A 88 6.54 14.50 -8.83
C ALA A 88 7.23 13.95 -7.57
N HIS A 89 8.45 14.40 -7.22
CA HIS A 89 9.29 13.85 -6.14
C HIS A 89 9.48 12.32 -6.23
N LYS A 90 9.78 11.82 -7.44
CA LYS A 90 10.05 10.40 -7.73
C LYS A 90 11.43 10.19 -8.39
N GLU A 91 12.45 10.88 -7.90
CA GLU A 91 13.75 10.95 -8.58
C GLU A 91 14.67 9.73 -8.35
N PRO A 92 15.47 9.31 -9.36
CA PRO A 92 16.49 8.26 -9.21
C PRO A 92 17.63 8.66 -8.24
N GLY A 93 17.38 8.48 -6.95
CA GLY A 93 18.28 8.89 -5.87
C GLY A 93 17.53 9.23 -4.57
N GLN A 94 16.24 9.56 -4.63
CA GLN A 94 15.37 9.67 -3.46
C GLN A 94 14.99 8.28 -2.90
N GLU A 95 15.95 7.36 -2.73
CA GLU A 95 15.75 6.14 -1.94
C GLU A 95 15.69 6.50 -0.44
N GLN A 96 14.59 7.15 -0.03
CA GLN A 96 14.22 7.21 1.38
C GLN A 96 14.05 5.78 1.89
N HIS A 97 14.61 5.47 3.06
CA HIS A 97 14.53 4.13 3.67
C HIS A 97 13.08 3.77 4.03
N GLY A 98 12.31 3.22 3.07
CA GLY A 98 10.91 2.87 3.33
C GLY A 98 10.10 2.21 2.22
N ASP A 99 10.42 2.36 0.91
CA ASP A 99 9.50 1.90 -0.15
C ASP A 99 10.18 1.16 -1.34
N LYS A 100 9.67 -0.05 -1.63
CA LYS A 100 9.81 -0.84 -2.87
C LYS A 100 8.66 -1.87 -2.94
N PRO A 101 7.97 -2.07 -4.08
CA PRO A 101 7.71 -1.13 -5.17
C PRO A 101 6.22 -0.72 -5.22
N GLN A 102 5.93 0.51 -5.65
CA GLN A 102 4.59 0.85 -6.14
C GLN A 102 4.37 0.17 -7.49
N ASN A 103 3.73 -1.00 -7.44
CA ASN A 103 3.17 -1.69 -8.60
C ASN A 103 1.71 -1.21 -8.71
N ASP A 104 1.31 -0.66 -9.86
CA ASP A 104 -0.06 -0.17 -10.14
C ASP A 104 -1.05 -1.33 -10.37
N LYS A 105 -0.95 -2.35 -9.52
CA LYS A 105 -1.62 -3.64 -9.58
C LYS A 105 -2.67 -3.70 -8.47
N PRO A 106 -3.90 -4.16 -8.75
CA PRO A 106 -4.91 -4.36 -7.72
C PRO A 106 -4.39 -5.18 -6.55
N TRP A 107 -4.77 -4.80 -5.34
CA TRP A 107 -4.42 -5.50 -4.11
C TRP A 107 -4.94 -6.95 -4.16
N GLY A 108 -4.00 -7.89 -4.27
CA GLY A 108 -4.25 -9.28 -3.90
C GLY A 108 -4.15 -9.41 -2.39
N ASP A 109 -4.98 -10.27 -1.81
CA ASP A 109 -4.83 -10.66 -0.41
C ASP A 109 -3.40 -11.23 -0.18
N PRO A 110 -2.73 -10.85 0.92
CA PRO A 110 -1.38 -11.27 1.19
C PRO A 110 -1.38 -12.70 1.75
N PHE A 111 -0.22 -13.33 1.87
CA PHE A 111 -0.16 -14.71 2.33
C PHE A 111 -0.37 -14.80 3.84
N THR A 112 -1.57 -15.22 4.24
CA THR A 112 -2.02 -15.28 5.65
C THR A 112 -1.92 -16.66 6.31
N LEU A 113 -1.33 -17.66 5.63
CA LEU A 113 -1.07 -18.97 6.25
C LEU A 113 0.18 -18.90 7.13
N ASP A 114 0.11 -19.51 8.31
CA ASP A 114 1.12 -19.46 9.37
C ASP A 114 2.31 -20.43 9.18
N THR A 115 2.14 -21.46 8.37
CA THR A 115 3.18 -22.46 8.08
C THR A 115 3.55 -22.54 6.60
N CYS A 116 4.84 -22.78 6.36
CA CYS A 116 5.44 -22.94 5.05
C CYS A 116 4.74 -24.07 4.26
N PRO A 117 4.15 -23.80 3.09
CA PRO A 117 3.41 -24.79 2.33
C PRO A 117 4.26 -25.95 1.80
N VAL A 118 5.59 -25.83 1.83
CA VAL A 118 6.54 -26.82 1.30
C VAL A 118 7.13 -27.74 2.38
N SER A 119 7.18 -27.28 3.62
CA SER A 119 7.82 -28.01 4.72
C SER A 119 6.90 -28.28 5.92
N GLY A 120 5.73 -27.65 6.01
CA GLY A 120 4.84 -27.73 7.17
C GLY A 120 5.32 -26.94 8.40
N GLU A 121 6.61 -26.63 8.47
CA GLU A 121 7.24 -25.81 9.52
C GLU A 121 6.65 -24.40 9.59
N LYS A 122 6.60 -23.82 10.79
CA LYS A 122 6.04 -22.48 11.03
C LYS A 122 6.91 -21.39 10.40
N LEU A 123 6.26 -20.37 9.84
CA LEU A 123 6.94 -19.20 9.31
C LEU A 123 7.51 -18.35 10.47
N GLY A 124 8.75 -17.89 10.32
CA GLY A 124 9.51 -17.17 11.35
C GLY A 124 10.52 -18.04 12.13
N GLU A 125 10.27 -19.35 12.29
CA GLU A 125 11.16 -20.22 13.09
C GLU A 125 12.51 -20.51 12.40
N MET A 126 12.55 -20.43 11.08
CA MET A 126 13.79 -20.51 10.27
C MET A 126 14.37 -19.13 9.92
N GLY A 127 13.94 -18.07 10.61
CA GLY A 127 14.20 -16.67 10.26
C GLY A 127 13.09 -16.04 9.43
N GLU A 128 13.35 -14.85 8.89
CA GLU A 128 12.37 -14.08 8.11
C GLU A 128 11.86 -14.88 6.88
N PRO A 129 10.53 -15.04 6.71
CA PRO A 129 9.98 -15.76 5.57
C PRO A 129 10.36 -15.13 4.23
N VAL A 130 10.86 -15.94 3.30
CA VAL A 130 11.11 -15.47 1.93
C VAL A 130 9.79 -15.31 1.21
N VAL A 131 9.44 -14.07 0.92
CA VAL A 131 8.29 -13.68 0.09
C VAL A 131 8.60 -13.95 -1.38
N LYS A 132 7.64 -14.53 -2.10
CA LYS A 132 7.65 -14.69 -3.56
C LYS A 132 6.30 -14.35 -4.15
N GLU A 133 6.30 -13.73 -5.33
CA GLU A 133 5.11 -13.57 -6.16
C GLU A 133 5.19 -14.50 -7.37
N TYR A 134 4.13 -15.25 -7.64
CA TYR A 134 3.92 -15.91 -8.94
C TYR A 134 2.48 -15.64 -9.37
N ASP A 135 2.28 -15.32 -10.66
CA ASP A 135 0.95 -15.20 -11.29
C ASP A 135 -0.03 -14.24 -10.56
N GLY A 136 0.50 -13.24 -9.85
CA GLY A 136 -0.29 -12.28 -9.05
C GLY A 136 -0.69 -12.77 -7.65
N ARG A 137 -0.01 -13.78 -7.11
CA ARG A 137 -0.23 -14.29 -5.75
C ARG A 137 1.06 -14.32 -4.96
N GLU A 138 1.02 -13.78 -3.74
CA GLU A 138 2.09 -13.91 -2.76
C GLU A 138 2.12 -15.33 -2.19
N VAL A 139 3.31 -15.90 -2.00
CA VAL A 139 3.56 -17.08 -1.17
C VAL A 139 4.77 -16.83 -0.27
N ARG A 140 4.66 -17.20 1.02
CA ARG A 140 5.76 -17.08 2.00
C ARG A 140 6.37 -18.46 2.28
N LEU A 141 7.69 -18.55 2.21
CA LEU A 141 8.46 -19.80 2.30
C LEU A 141 9.56 -19.68 3.36
N CYS A 142 9.73 -20.69 4.22
CA CYS A 142 10.64 -20.59 5.36
C CYS A 142 12.14 -20.56 5.00
N CYS A 143 12.54 -21.00 3.80
CA CYS A 143 13.95 -21.01 3.38
C CYS A 143 14.13 -21.13 1.86
N SER A 144 15.35 -20.87 1.38
CA SER A 144 15.73 -21.01 -0.04
C SER A 144 15.61 -22.43 -0.60
N GLY A 145 15.73 -23.46 0.26
CA GLY A 145 15.46 -24.86 -0.11
C GLY A 145 13.99 -25.12 -0.43
N CYS A 146 13.08 -24.41 0.23
CA CYS A 146 11.64 -24.50 -0.04
C CYS A 146 11.26 -23.81 -1.36
N ILE A 147 11.95 -22.73 -1.76
CA ILE A 147 11.76 -22.09 -3.07
C ILE A 147 12.03 -23.10 -4.20
N LYS A 148 13.17 -23.80 -4.17
CA LYS A 148 13.54 -24.77 -5.20
C LYS A 148 12.56 -25.94 -5.30
N LYS A 149 12.02 -26.40 -4.17
CA LYS A 149 10.96 -27.42 -4.12
C LYS A 149 9.64 -26.88 -4.69
N PHE A 150 9.23 -25.67 -4.30
CA PHE A 150 8.02 -25.02 -4.79
C PHE A 150 8.04 -24.85 -6.30
N GLU A 151 9.13 -24.31 -6.84
CA GLU A 151 9.29 -24.06 -8.28
C GLU A 151 9.32 -25.34 -9.13
N ALA A 152 9.66 -26.49 -8.53
CA ALA A 152 9.69 -27.80 -9.20
C ALA A 152 8.34 -28.52 -9.25
N ASP A 153 7.35 -28.13 -8.42
CA ASP A 153 6.04 -28.79 -8.30
C ASP A 153 4.94 -27.77 -7.93
N LYS A 154 4.90 -26.66 -8.67
CA LYS A 154 4.04 -25.50 -8.36
C LYS A 154 2.55 -25.86 -8.27
N ASP A 155 2.06 -26.67 -9.20
CA ASP A 155 0.64 -27.02 -9.29
C ASP A 155 0.15 -27.76 -8.03
N ARG A 156 1.00 -28.64 -7.48
CA ARG A 156 0.73 -29.33 -6.23
C ARG A 156 0.69 -28.36 -5.05
N TYR A 157 1.74 -27.54 -4.86
CA TYR A 157 1.78 -26.63 -3.70
C TYR A 157 0.72 -25.54 -3.79
N TRP A 158 0.35 -25.05 -4.98
CA TRP A 158 -0.79 -24.14 -5.12
C TRP A 158 -2.12 -24.80 -4.77
N LYS A 159 -2.33 -26.07 -5.13
CA LYS A 159 -3.50 -26.84 -4.70
C LYS A 159 -3.54 -27.01 -3.17
N GLU A 160 -2.42 -27.36 -2.55
CA GLU A 160 -2.30 -27.49 -1.08
C GLU A 160 -2.48 -26.13 -0.36
N ILE A 161 -2.03 -25.02 -0.95
CA ILE A 161 -2.29 -23.65 -0.46
C ILE A 161 -3.78 -23.30 -0.58
N ASP A 162 -4.41 -23.60 -1.72
CA ASP A 162 -5.79 -23.22 -1.99
C ASP A 162 -6.77 -23.95 -1.09
N GLU A 163 -6.55 -25.26 -0.85
CA GLU A 163 -7.33 -26.04 0.11
C GLU A 163 -7.21 -25.47 1.54
N ARG A 164 -6.04 -24.95 1.93
CA ARG A 164 -5.84 -24.28 3.23
C ARG A 164 -6.52 -22.91 3.29
N ILE A 165 -6.44 -22.11 2.22
CA ILE A 165 -7.07 -20.78 2.13
C ILE A 165 -8.59 -20.90 2.15
N ILE A 166 -9.16 -21.82 1.37
CA ILE A 166 -10.59 -22.15 1.40
C ILE A 166 -11.01 -22.49 2.83
N LYS A 167 -10.27 -23.38 3.51
CA LYS A 167 -10.57 -23.82 4.88
C LYS A 167 -10.48 -22.71 5.92
N ASP A 168 -9.50 -21.81 5.86
CA ASP A 168 -9.42 -20.66 6.78
C ASP A 168 -10.52 -19.64 6.51
N GLN A 169 -10.76 -19.30 5.24
CA GLN A 169 -11.56 -18.13 4.88
C GLN A 169 -13.07 -18.41 4.78
N ARG A 170 -13.52 -19.66 4.60
CA ARG A 170 -14.96 -19.96 4.42
C ARG A 170 -15.81 -19.43 5.59
N ARG A 171 -15.32 -19.56 6.83
CA ARG A 171 -15.98 -19.07 8.07
C ARG A 171 -16.11 -17.54 8.18
N PHE A 172 -15.40 -16.78 7.34
CA PHE A 172 -15.51 -15.31 7.27
C PHE A 172 -16.23 -14.83 6.00
N TYR A 173 -16.66 -15.75 5.12
CA TYR A 173 -17.21 -15.38 3.82
C TYR A 173 -18.59 -14.72 4.00
N PRO A 174 -18.79 -13.46 3.57
CA PRO A 174 -19.83 -12.58 4.12
C PRO A 174 -21.23 -12.80 3.54
N THR A 175 -21.42 -13.80 2.67
CA THR A 175 -22.65 -13.98 1.92
C THR A 175 -22.89 -15.43 1.52
N ASP A 176 -24.16 -15.83 1.53
CA ASP A 176 -24.69 -17.09 1.01
C ASP A 176 -24.97 -17.01 -0.50
N LYS A 177 -24.58 -15.94 -1.19
CA LYS A 177 -24.90 -15.67 -2.60
C LYS A 177 -23.68 -15.61 -3.51
N CYS A 178 -23.89 -16.02 -4.76
CA CYS A 178 -22.91 -15.99 -5.83
C CYS A 178 -22.47 -14.56 -6.10
N LEU A 179 -21.17 -14.28 -5.95
CA LEU A 179 -20.58 -12.95 -6.11
C LEU A 179 -20.85 -12.31 -7.49
N VAL A 180 -21.18 -13.11 -8.51
CA VAL A 180 -21.37 -12.68 -9.90
C VAL A 180 -22.83 -12.55 -10.32
N THR A 181 -23.77 -13.23 -9.65
CA THR A 181 -25.19 -13.28 -10.05
C THR A 181 -26.19 -12.97 -8.93
N GLY A 182 -25.77 -12.98 -7.66
CA GLY A 182 -26.67 -12.82 -6.51
C GLY A 182 -27.56 -14.05 -6.22
N GLU A 183 -27.46 -15.11 -7.02
CA GLU A 183 -28.15 -16.39 -6.81
C GLU A 183 -27.65 -17.09 -5.54
N PRO A 184 -28.49 -17.84 -4.81
CA PRO A 184 -28.06 -18.62 -3.65
C PRO A 184 -26.93 -19.62 -3.97
N LEU A 185 -26.04 -19.80 -3.00
CA LEU A 185 -25.00 -20.84 -2.96
C LEU A 185 -25.35 -21.96 -1.98
N VAL A 186 -26.49 -21.85 -1.29
CA VAL A 186 -27.02 -22.87 -0.39
C VAL A 186 -28.42 -23.22 -0.85
N GLU A 187 -28.65 -24.48 -1.18
CA GLU A 187 -29.95 -24.99 -1.66
C GLU A 187 -30.33 -26.22 -0.83
N ASN A 188 -31.54 -26.24 -0.27
CA ASN A 188 -32.02 -27.28 0.65
C ASN A 188 -31.12 -27.56 1.88
N GLY A 189 -30.19 -26.65 2.22
CA GLY A 189 -29.20 -26.80 3.28
C GLY A 189 -27.82 -27.30 2.80
N GLU A 190 -27.68 -27.69 1.54
CA GLU A 190 -26.39 -28.11 0.96
C GLU A 190 -25.64 -26.90 0.37
N ASP A 191 -24.34 -26.80 0.63
CA ASP A 191 -23.46 -25.80 0.02
C ASP A 191 -23.09 -26.22 -1.42
N ILE A 192 -23.72 -25.57 -2.39
CA ILE A 192 -23.55 -25.83 -3.83
C ILE A 192 -22.48 -24.92 -4.47
N ALA A 193 -21.67 -24.21 -3.67
CA ALA A 193 -20.67 -23.29 -4.19
C ALA A 193 -19.57 -23.98 -5.01
N THR A 194 -19.37 -23.49 -6.23
CA THR A 194 -18.07 -23.58 -6.92
C THR A 194 -17.11 -22.61 -6.24
N GLU A 195 -16.24 -23.14 -5.39
CA GLU A 195 -15.18 -22.37 -4.73
C GLU A 195 -13.92 -22.27 -5.61
N MET A 196 -13.21 -21.16 -5.52
CA MET A 196 -11.86 -20.99 -6.06
C MET A 196 -11.09 -19.92 -5.27
N VAL A 197 -9.76 -19.88 -5.41
CA VAL A 197 -8.93 -18.83 -4.85
C VAL A 197 -8.43 -17.90 -5.96
N TYR A 198 -8.44 -16.59 -5.70
CA TYR A 198 -7.88 -15.57 -6.57
C TYR A 198 -7.15 -14.52 -5.71
N GLY A 199 -5.89 -14.20 -6.03
CA GLY A 199 -5.11 -13.28 -5.21
C GLY A 199 -5.06 -13.68 -3.73
N ASN A 200 -4.98 -14.99 -3.41
CA ASN A 200 -5.12 -15.55 -2.06
C ASN A 200 -6.46 -15.30 -1.32
N ARG A 201 -7.47 -14.71 -1.96
CA ARG A 201 -8.83 -14.61 -1.44
C ARG A 201 -9.72 -15.74 -1.94
N LEU A 202 -10.48 -16.35 -1.04
CA LEU A 202 -11.58 -17.27 -1.34
C LEU A 202 -12.70 -16.54 -2.10
N ILE A 203 -13.15 -17.11 -3.21
CA ILE A 203 -14.28 -16.65 -4.04
C ILE A 203 -15.28 -17.81 -4.15
N ARG A 204 -16.56 -17.57 -3.85
CA ARG A 204 -17.64 -18.58 -3.93
C ARG A 204 -18.69 -18.17 -4.98
N LEU A 205 -18.96 -19.06 -5.93
CA LEU A 205 -19.73 -18.81 -7.16
C LEU A 205 -20.68 -19.97 -7.47
N CYS A 206 -21.83 -19.73 -8.11
CA CYS A 206 -22.80 -20.81 -8.40
C CYS A 206 -22.34 -21.77 -9.51
N CYS A 207 -21.53 -21.32 -10.49
CA CYS A 207 -21.17 -22.17 -11.63
C CYS A 207 -19.89 -21.75 -12.40
N LYS A 208 -19.48 -22.63 -13.32
CA LYS A 208 -18.33 -22.44 -14.23
C LYS A 208 -18.45 -21.21 -15.16
N MET A 209 -19.66 -20.73 -15.46
CA MET A 209 -19.83 -19.48 -16.22
C MET A 209 -19.59 -18.24 -15.35
N CYS A 210 -19.94 -18.30 -14.07
CA CYS A 210 -19.59 -17.26 -13.10
C CYS A 210 -18.07 -17.21 -12.87
N VAL A 211 -17.38 -18.35 -12.82
CA VAL A 211 -15.90 -18.41 -12.80
C VAL A 211 -15.29 -17.70 -14.02
N ARG A 212 -15.88 -17.83 -15.21
CA ARG A 212 -15.41 -17.12 -16.43
C ARG A 212 -15.67 -15.61 -16.37
N LYS A 213 -16.86 -15.19 -15.91
CA LYS A 213 -17.19 -13.77 -15.70
C LYS A 213 -16.27 -13.12 -14.66
N PHE A 214 -16.06 -13.78 -13.51
CA PHE A 214 -15.14 -13.32 -12.48
C PHE A 214 -13.73 -13.11 -13.02
N LYS A 215 -13.19 -14.06 -13.81
CA LYS A 215 -11.86 -13.93 -14.42
C LYS A 215 -11.78 -12.90 -15.56
N ALA A 216 -12.89 -12.31 -16.00
CA ALA A 216 -12.92 -11.26 -17.01
C ALA A 216 -12.97 -9.84 -16.42
N ASP A 217 -13.42 -9.69 -15.17
CA ASP A 217 -13.51 -8.44 -14.43
C ASP A 217 -13.34 -8.69 -12.91
N PRO A 218 -12.16 -9.16 -12.46
CA PRO A 218 -11.97 -9.59 -11.07
C PRO A 218 -12.05 -8.40 -10.10
N GLU A 219 -11.62 -7.21 -10.52
CA GLU A 219 -11.57 -6.01 -9.68
C GLU A 219 -12.96 -5.58 -9.19
N THR A 220 -13.96 -5.55 -10.09
CA THR A 220 -15.35 -5.22 -9.72
C THR A 220 -15.91 -6.21 -8.71
N PHE A 221 -15.65 -7.52 -8.88
CA PHE A 221 -16.15 -8.54 -7.98
C PHE A 221 -15.39 -8.61 -6.64
N ILE A 222 -14.06 -8.41 -6.62
CA ILE A 222 -13.28 -8.27 -5.38
C ILE A 222 -13.80 -7.08 -4.57
N LYS A 223 -14.00 -5.91 -5.21
CA LYS A 223 -14.54 -4.73 -4.53
C LYS A 223 -15.92 -5.00 -3.92
N ALA A 224 -16.82 -5.66 -4.66
CA ALA A 224 -18.14 -6.05 -4.14
C ALA A 224 -18.06 -7.07 -2.99
N LEU A 225 -17.09 -7.99 -3.01
CA LEU A 225 -16.84 -8.94 -1.92
C LEU A 225 -16.32 -8.23 -0.68
N ASP A 226 -15.42 -7.26 -0.83
CA ASP A 226 -14.87 -6.47 0.27
C ASP A 226 -15.93 -5.53 0.85
N GLU A 227 -16.73 -4.84 0.04
CA GLU A 227 -17.89 -4.05 0.51
C GLU A 227 -18.88 -4.90 1.33
N ALA A 228 -19.20 -6.12 0.87
CA ALA A 228 -20.01 -7.07 1.63
C ALA A 228 -19.32 -7.54 2.93
N THR A 229 -17.99 -7.74 2.91
CA THR A 229 -17.21 -8.15 4.08
C THR A 229 -17.16 -7.05 5.14
N ILE A 230 -16.98 -5.80 4.70
CA ILE A 230 -17.00 -4.62 5.56
C ILE A 230 -18.38 -4.48 6.21
N GLU A 231 -19.48 -4.50 5.44
CA GLU A 231 -20.82 -4.30 6.00
C GLU A 231 -21.22 -5.42 6.97
N ALA A 232 -20.82 -6.67 6.70
CA ALA A 232 -21.06 -7.80 7.60
C ALA A 232 -20.30 -7.72 8.94
N GLN A 233 -19.20 -6.96 9.03
CA GLN A 233 -18.31 -6.92 10.20
C GLN A 233 -18.24 -5.56 10.92
N ARG A 234 -18.49 -4.46 10.22
CA ARG A 234 -18.30 -3.07 10.71
C ARG A 234 -19.05 -2.77 12.00
N LYS A 235 -20.29 -3.27 12.12
CA LYS A 235 -21.20 -2.97 13.23
C LYS A 235 -20.75 -3.56 14.57
N ASP A 236 -20.30 -4.81 14.55
CA ASP A 236 -19.97 -5.58 15.77
C ASP A 236 -18.45 -5.62 16.03
N TYR A 237 -17.65 -4.95 15.18
CA TYR A 237 -16.19 -4.95 15.11
C TYR A 237 -15.49 -4.91 16.48
N PRO A 238 -14.48 -5.77 16.73
CA PRO A 238 -14.10 -6.11 18.10
C PRO A 238 -13.16 -5.11 18.78
N LEU A 239 -12.49 -4.25 18.01
CA LEU A 239 -11.53 -3.27 18.51
C LEU A 239 -12.12 -1.85 18.52
N THR A 240 -11.88 -1.12 19.61
CA THR A 240 -12.09 0.34 19.72
C THR A 240 -10.93 1.13 19.13
N ASP A 241 -9.74 0.51 19.07
CA ASP A 241 -8.47 1.16 18.77
C ASP A 241 -7.82 0.54 17.53
N CYS A 242 -7.02 1.34 16.81
CA CYS A 242 -6.33 0.90 15.60
C CYS A 242 -5.35 -0.24 15.91
N VAL A 243 -5.55 -1.42 15.31
CA VAL A 243 -4.74 -2.63 15.53
C VAL A 243 -3.24 -2.44 15.21
N VAL A 244 -2.90 -1.41 14.44
CA VAL A 244 -1.52 -1.05 14.03
C VAL A 244 -0.91 0.06 14.88
N GLY A 245 -1.73 1.06 15.27
CA GLY A 245 -1.27 2.32 15.85
C GLY A 245 -1.64 2.53 17.33
N GLY A 246 -2.55 1.73 17.89
CA GLY A 246 -3.01 1.83 19.28
C GLY A 246 -3.88 3.05 19.61
N GLY A 247 -4.06 3.99 18.69
CA GLY A 247 -4.96 5.14 18.85
C GLY A 247 -6.41 4.80 18.48
N ALA A 248 -7.36 5.38 19.22
CA ALA A 248 -8.79 5.16 19.05
C ALA A 248 -9.28 5.38 17.61
N LEU A 249 -10.13 4.48 17.11
CA LEU A 249 -10.77 4.63 15.80
C LEU A 249 -11.71 5.84 15.82
N GLY A 250 -11.67 6.68 14.78
CA GLY A 250 -12.36 7.97 14.74
C GLY A 250 -11.53 9.17 15.21
N SER A 251 -10.39 8.96 15.91
CA SER A 251 -9.58 10.06 16.46
C SER A 251 -8.81 10.88 15.41
N MET A 252 -8.70 10.37 14.18
CA MET A 252 -7.97 10.96 13.06
C MET A 252 -8.88 11.27 11.86
N GLY A 253 -10.21 11.26 12.05
CA GLY A 253 -11.21 11.22 10.99
C GLY A 253 -11.85 9.84 10.87
N ASP A 254 -12.63 9.63 9.80
CA ASP A 254 -13.29 8.35 9.53
C ASP A 254 -12.24 7.21 9.41
N PRO A 255 -12.43 6.06 10.07
CA PRO A 255 -11.49 4.96 9.98
C PRO A 255 -11.30 4.46 8.55
N VAL A 256 -10.05 4.17 8.18
CA VAL A 256 -9.72 3.49 6.92
C VAL A 256 -10.07 2.02 7.07
N GLU A 257 -10.93 1.51 6.21
CA GLU A 257 -11.47 0.15 6.27
C GLU A 257 -10.94 -0.66 5.08
N MET A 258 -10.11 -1.66 5.38
CA MET A 258 -9.58 -2.61 4.41
C MET A 258 -9.96 -4.04 4.81
N VAL A 259 -9.90 -4.98 3.87
CA VAL A 259 -10.18 -6.38 4.13
C VAL A 259 -8.92 -7.21 3.86
N VAL A 260 -8.65 -8.17 4.75
CA VAL A 260 -7.51 -9.09 4.65
C VAL A 260 -7.98 -10.51 4.94
N ALA A 261 -7.88 -11.41 3.96
CA ALA A 261 -8.27 -12.82 4.08
C ALA A 261 -9.67 -13.02 4.70
N GLY A 262 -10.65 -12.28 4.18
CA GLY A 262 -12.04 -12.28 4.64
C GLY A 262 -12.32 -11.51 5.95
N ARG A 263 -11.32 -10.89 6.57
CA ARG A 263 -11.48 -10.17 7.85
C ARG A 263 -11.40 -8.67 7.62
N LEU A 264 -12.33 -7.92 8.21
CA LEU A 264 -12.26 -6.46 8.27
C LEU A 264 -11.09 -6.02 9.14
N ILE A 265 -10.30 -5.05 8.67
CA ILE A 265 -9.31 -4.33 9.45
C ILE A 265 -9.67 -2.84 9.39
N ARG A 266 -9.85 -2.23 10.57
CA ARG A 266 -10.13 -0.80 10.70
C ARG A 266 -8.89 -0.10 11.25
N LEU A 267 -8.45 0.94 10.56
CA LEU A 267 -7.22 1.69 10.84
C LEU A 267 -7.56 3.15 11.16
N CYS A 268 -6.70 3.83 11.92
CA CYS A 268 -6.87 5.26 12.18
C CYS A 268 -6.48 6.15 10.99
N CYS A 269 -5.60 5.69 10.08
CA CYS A 269 -5.20 6.42 8.87
C CYS A 269 -4.49 5.50 7.85
N ASP A 270 -4.36 5.96 6.61
CA ASP A 270 -3.74 5.22 5.50
C ASP A 270 -2.29 4.81 5.80
N GLY A 271 -1.57 5.61 6.57
CA GLY A 271 -0.20 5.34 7.02
C GLY A 271 -0.04 4.08 7.90
N CYS A 272 -1.15 3.46 8.31
CA CYS A 272 -1.14 2.15 8.95
C CYS A 272 -1.19 0.98 7.94
N GLU A 273 -1.66 1.17 6.71
CA GLU A 273 -1.76 0.08 5.72
C GLU A 273 -0.42 -0.62 5.44
N PRO A 274 0.72 0.08 5.21
CA PRO A 274 1.96 -0.61 4.83
C PRO A 274 2.43 -1.64 5.87
N LYS A 275 2.08 -1.43 7.15
CA LYS A 275 2.34 -2.40 8.23
C LYS A 275 1.45 -3.63 8.13
N ILE A 276 0.16 -3.47 7.80
CA ILE A 276 -0.73 -4.59 7.45
C ILE A 276 -0.15 -5.38 6.28
N LYS A 277 0.33 -4.68 5.25
CA LYS A 277 0.88 -5.29 4.03
C LYS A 277 2.17 -6.08 4.32
N SER A 278 3.03 -5.60 5.21
CA SER A 278 4.25 -6.33 5.62
C SER A 278 3.96 -7.58 6.48
N ASP A 279 3.11 -7.45 7.51
CA ASP A 279 2.90 -8.49 8.53
C ASP A 279 1.41 -8.77 8.77
N PRO A 280 0.68 -9.24 7.74
CA PRO A 280 -0.78 -9.39 7.80
C PRO A 280 -1.20 -10.41 8.85
N LEU A 281 -0.44 -11.50 9.00
CA LEU A 281 -0.72 -12.60 9.91
C LEU A 281 -0.81 -12.13 11.37
N LYS A 282 0.09 -11.24 11.79
CA LYS A 282 0.04 -10.62 13.12
C LYS A 282 -1.25 -9.84 13.35
N TYR A 283 -1.62 -8.95 12.43
CA TYR A 283 -2.77 -8.07 12.64
C TYR A 283 -4.11 -8.80 12.48
N ILE A 284 -4.24 -9.78 11.57
CA ILE A 284 -5.44 -10.63 11.55
C ILE A 284 -5.54 -11.49 12.81
N THR A 285 -4.42 -11.96 13.38
CA THR A 285 -4.44 -12.72 14.64
C THR A 285 -4.89 -11.85 15.81
N MET A 286 -4.54 -10.56 15.82
CA MET A 286 -5.03 -9.59 16.82
C MET A 286 -6.52 -9.31 16.66
N VAL A 287 -7.04 -9.20 15.43
CA VAL A 287 -8.48 -9.04 15.16
C VAL A 287 -9.27 -10.32 15.51
N ASP A 288 -8.77 -11.50 15.13
CA ASP A 288 -9.37 -12.80 15.47
C ASP A 288 -9.39 -13.01 16.99
N ALA A 289 -8.32 -12.65 17.71
CA ALA A 289 -8.27 -12.70 19.18
C ALA A 289 -9.36 -11.83 19.81
N ALA A 290 -9.49 -10.57 19.38
CA ALA A 290 -10.50 -9.66 19.92
C ALA A 290 -11.94 -10.09 19.57
N TRP A 291 -12.17 -10.71 18.40
CA TRP A 291 -13.46 -11.35 18.08
C TRP A 291 -13.79 -12.51 19.03
N ASN A 292 -12.80 -13.36 19.32
CA ASN A 292 -12.94 -14.48 20.25
C ASN A 292 -13.22 -14.00 21.69
N GLU A 293 -12.50 -12.98 22.17
CA GLU A 293 -12.70 -12.38 23.50
C GLU A 293 -14.11 -11.81 23.69
N ARG A 294 -14.74 -11.28 22.63
CA ARG A 294 -16.13 -10.81 22.66
C ARG A 294 -17.18 -11.93 22.61
N GLY A 295 -16.78 -13.19 22.44
CA GLY A 295 -17.72 -14.31 22.20
C GLY A 295 -18.56 -14.14 20.93
N ARG A 296 -18.08 -13.34 19.98
CA ARG A 296 -18.74 -13.04 18.69
C ARG A 296 -17.74 -13.15 17.54
N PHE A 297 -17.02 -14.25 17.46
CA PHE A 297 -16.44 -14.66 16.19
C PHE A 297 -17.55 -14.71 15.12
N MET A 298 -17.23 -14.42 13.85
CA MET A 298 -18.23 -14.40 12.77
C MET A 298 -19.09 -15.68 12.80
N PRO A 299 -20.40 -15.57 12.55
CA PRO A 299 -21.39 -16.55 12.99
C PRO A 299 -21.01 -17.98 12.63
N GLU A 300 -21.36 -18.93 13.51
CA GLU A 300 -21.28 -20.35 13.22
C GLU A 300 -21.91 -20.59 11.83
N HIS A 301 -21.16 -21.32 10.98
CA HIS A 301 -21.63 -21.69 9.65
C HIS A 301 -23.05 -22.24 9.73
N ASN A 302 -23.91 -21.88 8.77
CA ASN A 302 -25.25 -22.44 8.58
C ASN A 302 -25.32 -23.89 9.10
N ASP A 303 -25.90 -24.08 10.29
CA ASP A 303 -25.96 -25.39 10.96
C ASP A 303 -26.99 -26.29 10.23
N ALA A 304 -26.65 -26.72 9.03
CA ALA A 304 -27.27 -27.84 8.32
C ALA A 304 -27.05 -29.18 9.07
N HIS A 305 -26.30 -29.15 10.16
CA HIS A 305 -26.16 -30.22 11.15
C HIS A 305 -26.52 -29.68 12.52
N GLY A 306 -27.82 -29.71 12.84
CA GLY A 306 -28.31 -29.38 14.17
C GLY A 306 -27.60 -30.25 15.22
N ARG A 307 -26.87 -29.60 16.13
CA ARG A 307 -26.34 -30.24 17.33
C ARG A 307 -27.44 -30.27 18.38
N ASP A 308 -27.99 -31.45 18.63
CA ASP A 308 -28.87 -31.68 19.78
C ASP A 308 -28.13 -31.29 21.07
N HIS A 309 -28.55 -30.17 21.67
CA HIS A 309 -28.13 -29.83 23.01
C HIS A 309 -28.85 -30.76 23.99
N ALA A 310 -28.22 -31.89 24.28
CA ALA A 310 -28.68 -32.82 25.31
C ALA A 310 -28.59 -32.12 26.68
N ASP A 311 -29.75 -31.84 27.29
CA ASP A 311 -29.84 -31.23 28.60
C ASP A 311 -29.17 -32.11 29.67
N HIS A 312 -28.14 -31.58 30.32
CA HIS A 312 -27.53 -32.17 31.51
C HIS A 312 -27.89 -31.37 32.76
N ASP A 313 -29.19 -31.36 33.08
CA ASP A 313 -29.72 -30.95 34.39
C ASP A 313 -29.28 -31.93 35.49
N GLY A 314 -28.02 -31.81 35.89
CA GLY A 314 -27.36 -32.59 36.94
C GLY A 314 -27.16 -31.79 38.22
N HIS A 315 -28.25 -31.39 38.89
CA HIS A 315 -28.18 -30.72 40.21
C HIS A 315 -28.76 -31.59 41.33
N ASP A 316 -27.98 -31.74 42.41
CA ASP A 316 -28.25 -32.63 43.53
C ASP A 316 -29.52 -32.29 44.34
N ARG A 317 -30.24 -33.33 44.77
CA ARG A 317 -30.81 -33.48 46.12
C ARG A 317 -31.32 -34.89 46.43
#